data_AF-A0A2N5S8H5-F1
#
_entry.id   AF-A0A2N5S8H5-F1
#
_cell.length_a   1.000
_cell.length_b   1.000
_cell.length_c   1.000
_cell.angle_alpha   90.00
_cell.angle_beta   90.00
_cell.angle_gamma   90.00
#
_symmetry.space_group_name_H-M   'P 1'
#
loop_
_entity.id
_entity.type
_entity.pdbx_description
1 polymer ?
#
loop_
_entity_poly.entity_id
_entity_poly.type
_entity_poly.pdbx_seq_one_letter_code
_entity_poly.pdbx_strand_id
1 'polypeptide(L)'
;MKVCTESEKYFDEGQYLLADSAYALSSICIPAYKAPTANIPANTEFNYCIAKSRVRNEHTIGILKGQWSSLRELRLALTTAWDMRQIIRWINGCVTLHNMLACLGDSWDDMAADVLPAGGTTNKTESNIVLEEEFCAVVQGKCLEVNYARGILPIPS
;
A
#
# COMPACT_ATOMS: atom_id res chain seq x y z
N MET A 1 -7.12 -15.73 -20.55
CA MET A 1 -7.80 -14.81 -19.59
C MET A 1 -9.30 -14.91 -19.86
N LYS A 2 -10.06 -15.61 -19.01
CA LYS A 2 -11.47 -15.96 -19.28
C LYS A 2 -12.45 -14.78 -19.15
N VAL A 3 -12.02 -13.70 -18.51
CA VAL A 3 -12.86 -12.54 -18.20
C VAL A 3 -13.36 -11.82 -19.47
N CYS A 4 -12.52 -11.69 -20.49
CA CYS A 4 -12.93 -11.07 -21.76
C CYS A 4 -13.73 -12.00 -22.67
N THR A 5 -13.63 -13.32 -22.47
CA THR A 5 -14.34 -14.33 -23.29
C THR A 5 -15.66 -14.76 -22.66
N GLU A 6 -15.81 -14.60 -21.35
CA GLU A 6 -17.00 -14.97 -20.57
C GLU A 6 -17.50 -13.76 -19.77
N SER A 7 -17.52 -12.56 -20.37
CA SER A 7 -17.81 -11.29 -19.70
C SER A 7 -19.15 -11.27 -18.96
N GLU A 8 -20.16 -11.94 -19.50
CA GLU A 8 -21.52 -12.04 -18.94
C GLU A 8 -21.56 -12.70 -17.55
N LYS A 9 -20.52 -13.45 -17.17
CA LYS A 9 -20.42 -14.06 -15.83
C LYS A 9 -19.80 -13.14 -14.78
N TYR A 10 -19.15 -12.05 -15.21
CA TYR A 10 -18.33 -11.21 -14.34
C TYR A 10 -18.76 -9.75 -14.31
N PHE A 11 -19.58 -9.31 -15.27
CA PHE A 11 -20.08 -7.94 -15.39
C PHE A 11 -21.59 -7.95 -15.56
N ASP A 12 -22.27 -7.11 -14.78
CA ASP A 12 -23.68 -6.79 -15.01
C ASP A 12 -23.83 -5.85 -16.20
N GLU A 13 -25.07 -5.67 -16.67
CA GLU A 13 -25.38 -4.77 -17.77
C GLU A 13 -24.90 -3.34 -17.47
N GLY A 14 -24.11 -2.77 -18.39
CA GLY A 14 -23.53 -1.43 -18.27
C GLY A 14 -22.24 -1.34 -17.44
N GLN A 15 -21.73 -2.45 -16.87
CA GLN A 15 -20.44 -2.44 -16.18
C GLN A 15 -19.26 -2.61 -17.15
N TYR A 16 -18.20 -1.86 -16.90
CA TYR A 16 -16.97 -1.90 -17.70
C TYR A 16 -15.76 -1.47 -16.86
N LEU A 17 -14.57 -1.85 -17.33
CA LEU A 17 -13.29 -1.43 -16.78
C LEU A 17 -12.79 -0.17 -17.49
N LEU A 18 -12.23 0.76 -16.72
CA LEU A 18 -11.41 1.83 -17.25
C LEU A 18 -9.95 1.39 -17.24
N ALA A 19 -9.25 1.59 -18.36
CA ALA A 19 -7.91 1.08 -18.54
C ALA A 19 -6.94 2.12 -19.10
N ASP A 20 -5.65 1.84 -18.96
CA ASP A 20 -4.61 2.58 -19.67
C ASP A 20 -4.78 2.38 -21.19
N SER A 21 -4.31 3.37 -21.95
CA SER A 21 -4.15 3.34 -23.40
C SER A 21 -3.42 2.08 -23.93
N ALA A 22 -2.60 1.43 -23.11
CA ALA A 22 -1.92 0.18 -23.49
C ALA A 22 -2.90 -0.99 -23.72
N TYR A 23 -4.09 -0.95 -23.14
CA TYR A 23 -5.10 -2.01 -23.28
C TYR A 23 -5.96 -1.82 -24.53
N ALA A 24 -6.48 -2.92 -25.06
CA ALA A 24 -7.40 -2.90 -26.19
C ALA A 24 -8.81 -2.50 -25.75
N LEU A 25 -9.49 -1.74 -26.62
CA LEU A 25 -10.92 -1.42 -26.46
C LEU A 25 -11.75 -2.70 -26.64
N SER A 26 -12.69 -2.93 -25.72
CA SER A 26 -13.67 -4.01 -25.80
C SER A 26 -15.00 -3.61 -25.16
N SER A 27 -16.01 -4.48 -25.24
CA SER A 27 -17.32 -4.26 -24.60
C SER A 27 -17.24 -4.06 -23.07
N ILE A 28 -16.15 -4.51 -22.44
CA ILE A 28 -15.94 -4.43 -20.99
C ILE A 28 -14.70 -3.64 -20.60
N CYS A 29 -13.98 -3.04 -21.55
CA CYS A 29 -12.73 -2.35 -21.29
C CYS A 29 -12.65 -1.08 -22.15
N ILE A 30 -12.71 0.07 -21.49
CA ILE A 30 -12.62 1.39 -22.10
C ILE A 30 -11.24 1.97 -21.76
N PRO A 31 -10.27 1.94 -22.71
CA PRO A 31 -8.94 2.49 -22.50
C PRO A 31 -8.94 4.01 -22.69
N ALA A 32 -7.91 4.66 -22.14
CA ALA A 32 -7.61 6.06 -22.44
C ALA A 32 -7.31 6.27 -23.94
N TYR A 33 -7.72 7.41 -24.48
CA TYR A 33 -7.47 7.78 -25.88
C TYR A 33 -5.98 7.99 -26.15
N LYS A 34 -5.51 7.58 -27.34
CA LYS A 34 -4.17 7.89 -27.86
C LYS A 34 -4.22 9.08 -28.82
N ALA A 35 -3.08 9.74 -29.03
CA ALA A 35 -2.96 10.75 -30.07
C ALA A 35 -3.25 10.16 -31.47
N PRO A 36 -3.86 10.92 -32.38
CA PRO A 36 -4.26 12.33 -32.26
C PRO A 36 -5.60 12.54 -31.54
N THR A 37 -6.41 11.50 -31.37
CA THR A 37 -7.77 11.56 -30.80
C THR A 37 -7.81 12.05 -29.35
N ALA A 38 -6.73 11.84 -28.60
CA ALA A 38 -6.53 12.37 -27.26
C ALA A 38 -6.51 13.92 -27.18
N ASN A 39 -6.25 14.60 -28.29
CA ASN A 39 -6.19 16.07 -28.35
C ASN A 39 -7.57 16.72 -28.59
N ILE A 40 -8.61 15.92 -28.81
CA ILE A 40 -9.98 16.42 -28.84
C ILE A 40 -10.36 16.81 -27.40
N PRO A 41 -10.88 18.02 -27.16
CA PRO A 41 -11.11 18.53 -25.80
C PRO A 41 -11.85 17.56 -24.86
N ALA A 42 -12.93 16.93 -25.36
CA ALA A 42 -13.70 15.94 -24.60
C ALA A 42 -12.87 14.70 -24.20
N ASN A 43 -12.01 14.22 -25.09
CA ASN A 43 -11.15 13.06 -24.83
C ASN A 43 -9.98 13.40 -23.92
N THR A 44 -9.50 14.64 -23.99
CA THR A 44 -8.49 15.17 -23.06
C THR A 44 -9.05 15.19 -21.64
N GLU A 45 -10.29 15.67 -21.45
CA GLU A 45 -10.96 15.67 -20.16
C GLU A 45 -11.19 14.25 -19.62
N PHE A 46 -11.65 13.34 -20.47
CA PHE A 46 -11.79 11.92 -20.12
C PHE A 46 -10.45 11.30 -19.67
N ASN A 47 -9.38 11.48 -20.46
CA ASN A 47 -8.05 10.99 -20.11
C ASN A 47 -7.52 11.61 -18.82
N TYR A 48 -7.81 12.89 -18.57
CA TYR A 48 -7.45 13.56 -17.32
C TYR A 48 -8.10 12.90 -16.10
N CYS A 49 -9.39 12.55 -16.18
CA CYS A 49 -10.10 11.83 -15.13
C CYS A 49 -9.50 10.43 -14.86
N ILE A 50 -9.15 9.69 -15.91
CA ILE A 50 -8.45 8.40 -15.78
C ILE A 50 -7.10 8.59 -15.10
N ALA A 51 -6.30 9.55 -15.57
CA ALA A 51 -4.98 9.84 -15.02
C ALA A 51 -5.05 10.22 -13.53
N LYS A 52 -5.99 11.09 -13.14
CA LYS A 52 -6.22 11.48 -11.74
C LYS A 52 -6.57 10.28 -10.87
N SER A 53 -7.43 9.38 -11.35
CA SER A 53 -7.79 8.15 -10.63
C SER A 53 -6.59 7.22 -10.48
N ARG A 54 -5.79 7.08 -11.53
CA ARG A 54 -4.56 6.28 -11.52
C ARG A 54 -3.54 6.80 -10.51
N VAL A 55 -3.31 8.12 -10.44
CA VAL A 55 -2.40 8.73 -9.46
C VAL A 55 -2.79 8.36 -8.04
N ARG A 56 -4.09 8.40 -7.71
CA ARG A 56 -4.59 7.97 -6.39
C ARG A 56 -4.31 6.49 -6.14
N ASN A 57 -4.59 5.63 -7.11
CA ASN A 57 -4.34 4.19 -6.98
C ASN A 57 -2.85 3.88 -6.78
N GLU A 58 -1.98 4.49 -7.59
CA GLU A 58 -0.53 4.31 -7.49
C GLU A 58 0.01 4.83 -6.15
N HIS A 59 -0.48 5.98 -5.69
CA HIS A 59 -0.12 6.52 -4.39
C HIS A 59 -0.54 5.58 -3.24
N THR A 60 -1.78 5.08 -3.24
CA THR A 60 -2.26 4.12 -2.24
C THR A 60 -1.45 2.82 -2.26
N ILE A 61 -1.13 2.28 -3.44
CA ILE A 61 -0.26 1.09 -3.57
C ILE A 61 1.14 1.39 -3.04
N GLY A 62 1.67 2.59 -3.30
CA GLY A 62 2.96 3.06 -2.80
C GLY A 62 3.01 3.08 -1.28
N ILE A 63 2.02 3.67 -0.63
CA ILE A 63 1.88 3.66 0.84
C ILE A 63 1.84 2.23 1.37
N LEU A 64 1.00 1.38 0.78
CA LEU A 64 0.81 0.01 1.25
C LEU A 64 2.11 -0.82 1.14
N LYS A 65 2.88 -0.66 0.04
CA LYS A 65 4.20 -1.30 -0.13
C LYS A 65 5.31 -0.64 0.69
N GLY A 66 5.14 0.62 1.07
CA GLY A 66 6.01 1.35 1.97
C GLY A 66 5.95 0.74 3.36
N GLN A 67 4.74 0.51 3.86
CA GLN A 67 4.49 -0.05 5.19
C GLN A 67 4.72 -1.56 5.27
N TRP A 68 4.33 -2.30 4.23
CA TRP A 68 4.44 -3.76 4.20
C TRP A 68 5.50 -4.20 3.19
N SER A 69 6.76 -4.34 3.63
CA SER A 69 7.87 -4.82 2.81
C SER A 69 7.60 -6.17 2.13
N SER A 70 6.75 -7.02 2.72
CA SER A 70 6.29 -8.28 2.15
C SER A 70 5.58 -8.14 0.80
N LEU A 71 5.03 -6.96 0.48
CA LEU A 71 4.33 -6.69 -0.78
C LEU A 71 5.25 -6.25 -1.93
N ARG A 72 6.54 -6.03 -1.69
CA ARG A 72 7.48 -5.51 -2.72
C ARG A 72 7.85 -6.57 -3.76
N GLU A 73 7.99 -7.83 -3.37
CA GLU A 73 8.49 -8.93 -4.23
C GLU A 73 7.42 -9.95 -4.66
N LEU A 74 6.15 -9.61 -4.46
CA LEU A 74 5.01 -10.51 -4.69
C LEU A 74 4.95 -11.12 -6.12
N ARG A 75 5.58 -10.46 -7.10
CA ARG A 75 5.59 -10.90 -8.51
C ARG A 75 6.35 -12.21 -8.74
N LEU A 76 7.30 -12.56 -7.88
CA LEU A 76 8.12 -13.77 -8.02
C LEU A 76 7.40 -15.04 -7.53
N ALA A 77 6.29 -14.90 -6.79
CA ALA A 77 5.59 -16.02 -6.16
C ALA A 77 4.33 -16.49 -6.92
N LEU A 78 4.01 -15.93 -8.10
CA LEU A 78 2.76 -16.17 -8.82
C LEU A 78 2.90 -17.27 -9.89
N THR A 79 3.01 -18.53 -9.47
CA THR A 79 3.14 -19.66 -10.43
C THR A 79 1.85 -20.46 -10.59
N THR A 80 1.04 -20.56 -9.52
CA THR A 80 -0.16 -21.39 -9.49
C THR A 80 -1.40 -20.60 -9.06
N ALA A 81 -2.58 -21.17 -9.37
CA ALA A 81 -3.85 -20.61 -8.90
C ALA A 81 -4.00 -20.66 -7.37
N TRP A 82 -3.27 -21.56 -6.69
CA TRP A 82 -3.22 -21.58 -5.23
C TRP A 82 -2.39 -20.40 -4.70
N ASP A 83 -1.23 -20.12 -5.31
CA ASP A 83 -0.39 -18.97 -4.94
C ASP A 83 -1.18 -17.66 -5.05
N MET A 84 -1.94 -17.49 -6.15
CA MET A 84 -2.81 -16.32 -6.33
C MET A 84 -3.80 -16.14 -5.18
N ARG A 85 -4.43 -17.23 -4.72
CA ARG A 85 -5.39 -17.15 -3.60
C ARG A 85 -4.69 -16.76 -2.30
N GLN A 86 -3.51 -17.32 -2.02
CA GLN A 86 -2.76 -16.96 -0.81
C GLN A 86 -2.30 -15.50 -0.84
N ILE A 87 -1.84 -15.04 -2.00
CA ILE A 87 -1.44 -13.66 -2.22
C ILE A 87 -2.62 -12.71 -2.03
N ILE A 88 -3.80 -13.02 -2.58
CA ILE A 88 -5.00 -12.19 -2.38
C ILE A 88 -5.36 -12.11 -0.90
N ARG A 89 -5.32 -13.24 -0.17
CA ARG A 89 -5.54 -13.26 1.28
C ARG A 89 -4.52 -12.42 2.04
N TRP A 90 -3.25 -12.50 1.66
CA TRP A 90 -2.17 -11.72 2.26
C TRP A 90 -2.37 -10.22 2.04
N ILE A 91 -2.64 -9.79 0.80
CA ILE A 91 -2.95 -8.40 0.45
C ILE A 91 -4.15 -7.91 1.27
N ASN A 92 -5.23 -8.68 1.35
CA ASN A 92 -6.40 -8.32 2.14
C ASN A 92 -6.08 -8.18 3.64
N GLY A 93 -5.20 -9.02 4.17
CA GLY A 93 -4.68 -8.91 5.53
C GLY A 93 -3.93 -7.60 5.73
N CYS A 94 -2.98 -7.27 4.86
CA CYS A 94 -2.23 -6.01 4.89
C CYS A 94 -3.15 -4.78 4.81
N VAL A 95 -4.17 -4.80 3.95
CA VAL A 95 -5.15 -3.71 3.83
C VAL A 95 -5.98 -3.57 5.11
N THR A 96 -6.43 -4.69 5.69
CA THR A 96 -7.20 -4.68 6.94
C THR A 96 -6.37 -4.11 8.09
N LEU A 97 -5.12 -4.55 8.22
CA LEU A 97 -4.19 -4.04 9.22
C LEU A 97 -3.85 -2.57 8.99
N HIS A 98 -3.63 -2.16 7.74
CA HIS A 98 -3.42 -0.75 7.40
C HIS A 98 -4.59 0.13 7.84
N ASN A 99 -5.83 -0.30 7.59
CA ASN A 99 -7.02 0.43 8.02
C ASN A 99 -7.13 0.50 9.55
N MET A 100 -6.82 -0.59 10.26
CA MET A 100 -6.79 -0.59 11.72
C MET A 100 -5.75 0.40 12.26
N LEU A 101 -4.52 0.37 11.72
CA LEU A 101 -3.45 1.29 12.12
C LEU A 101 -3.78 2.75 11.78
N ALA A 102 -4.38 3.00 10.61
CA ALA A 102 -4.82 4.34 10.22
C ALA A 102 -5.90 4.91 11.17
N CYS A 103 -6.76 4.05 11.75
CA CYS A 103 -7.76 4.47 12.73
C CYS A 103 -7.20 4.61 14.15
N LEU A 104 -6.26 3.74 14.54
CA LEU A 104 -5.66 3.73 15.87
C LEU A 104 -4.57 4.80 16.02
N GLY A 105 -4.02 5.29 14.90
CA GLY A 105 -2.82 6.11 14.88
C GLY A 105 -1.58 5.31 15.24
N ASP A 106 -0.40 5.81 14.86
CA ASP A 106 0.86 5.25 15.34
C ASP A 106 1.08 5.73 16.78
N SER A 107 0.76 4.88 17.78
CA SER A 107 0.96 5.18 19.21
C SER A 107 2.44 5.40 19.62
N TRP A 108 3.35 5.40 18.64
CA TRP A 108 4.76 5.73 18.81
C TRP A 108 4.96 7.22 19.12
N ASP A 109 4.12 8.11 18.56
CA ASP A 109 4.19 9.54 18.82
C ASP A 109 3.83 9.89 20.28
N ASP A 110 2.86 9.18 20.85
CA ASP A 110 2.43 9.38 22.25
C ASP A 110 3.47 8.87 23.25
N MET A 111 4.21 7.81 22.90
CA MET A 111 5.31 7.30 23.73
C MET A 111 6.58 8.16 23.66
N ALA A 112 6.75 8.98 22.62
CA ALA A 112 7.85 9.93 22.51
C ALA A 112 7.65 11.15 23.45
N ALA A 113 6.40 11.51 23.74
CA ALA A 113 6.06 12.63 24.61
C ALA A 113 6.42 12.39 26.09
N ASP A 114 6.38 11.14 26.56
CA ASP A 114 6.75 10.77 27.93
C ASP A 114 8.27 10.71 28.18
N VAL A 115 9.09 10.85 27.13
CA VAL A 115 10.57 10.74 27.20
C VAL A 115 11.27 12.08 27.00
N LEU A 116 10.57 13.10 26.49
CA LEU A 116 11.14 14.44 26.30
C LEU A 116 10.94 15.33 27.54
N PRO A 117 12.00 15.88 28.17
CA PRO A 117 11.83 16.91 29.19
C PRO A 117 11.17 18.13 28.55
N ALA A 118 10.20 18.73 29.25
CA ALA A 118 9.48 19.90 28.78
C ALA A 118 10.44 21.05 28.41
N GLY A 119 10.59 21.32 27.12
CA GLY A 119 11.18 22.54 26.60
C GLY A 119 12.17 22.34 25.46
N GLY A 120 11.74 22.64 24.23
CA GLY A 120 12.66 22.75 23.10
C GLY A 120 11.96 22.86 21.75
N THR A 121 11.61 24.08 21.35
CA THR A 121 11.13 24.39 20.00
C THR A 121 12.30 24.38 19.01
N THR A 122 12.44 23.38 18.14
CA THR A 122 13.35 23.51 16.97
C THR A 122 12.99 22.60 15.79
N ASN A 123 12.69 23.25 14.67
CA ASN A 123 12.93 22.90 13.27
C ASN A 123 13.02 21.39 12.90
N LYS A 124 11.85 20.82 12.64
CA LYS A 124 11.61 19.53 11.96
C LYS A 124 12.29 19.53 10.59
N THR A 125 13.23 18.62 10.33
CA THR A 125 13.29 17.79 9.08
C THR A 125 14.49 16.83 9.12
N GLU A 126 15.64 17.19 9.71
CA GLU A 126 16.84 16.29 9.73
C GLU A 126 17.14 15.69 11.11
N SER A 127 16.83 16.41 12.19
CA SER A 127 17.04 15.92 13.57
C SER A 127 16.11 14.76 13.93
N ASN A 128 14.89 14.71 13.39
CA ASN A 128 13.90 13.70 13.75
C ASN A 128 14.29 12.29 13.29
N ILE A 129 14.91 12.14 12.11
CA ILE A 129 15.25 10.81 11.58
C ILE A 129 16.33 10.14 12.46
N VAL A 130 17.33 10.90 12.87
CA VAL A 130 18.41 10.41 13.75
C VAL A 130 17.89 10.11 15.15
N LEU A 131 16.99 10.96 15.67
CA LEU A 131 16.36 10.75 16.97
C LEU A 131 15.41 9.54 16.98
N GLU A 132 14.70 9.28 15.88
CA GLU A 132 13.81 8.13 15.71
C GLU A 132 14.60 6.80 15.64
N GLU A 133 15.73 6.77 14.92
CA GLU A 133 16.62 5.60 14.88
C GLU A 133 17.24 5.29 16.25
N GLU A 134 17.70 6.32 16.96
CA GLU A 134 18.29 6.18 18.30
C GLU A 134 17.23 5.74 19.33
N PHE A 135 16.00 6.25 19.21
CA PHE A 135 14.88 5.84 20.05
C PHE A 135 14.45 4.39 19.80
N CYS A 136 14.38 3.96 18.54
CA CYS A 136 14.09 2.57 18.18
C CYS A 136 15.12 1.61 18.79
N ALA A 137 16.41 1.96 18.76
CA ALA A 137 17.47 1.16 19.36
C ALA A 137 17.30 1.02 20.89
N VAL A 138 16.90 2.09 21.58
CA VAL A 138 16.65 2.08 23.03
C VAL A 138 15.44 1.20 23.40
N VAL A 139 14.32 1.33 22.68
CA VAL A 139 13.13 0.50 22.91
C VAL A 139 13.44 -0.97 22.63
N GLN A 140 14.18 -1.25 21.55
CA GLN A 140 14.61 -2.60 21.22
C GLN A 140 15.47 -3.22 22.33
N GLY A 141 16.42 -2.46 22.89
CA GLY A 141 17.24 -2.89 24.03
C GLY A 141 16.39 -3.26 25.25
N LYS A 142 15.47 -2.39 25.66
CA LYS A 142 14.57 -2.65 26.79
C LYS A 142 13.66 -3.86 26.57
N CYS A 143 13.11 -4.00 25.36
CA CYS A 143 12.29 -5.16 24.99
C CYS A 143 13.09 -6.47 25.07
N LEU A 144 14.35 -6.46 24.62
CA LEU A 144 15.23 -7.63 24.75
C LEU A 144 15.45 -7.98 26.22
N GLU A 145 15.84 -7.01 27.06
CA GLU A 145 16.07 -7.22 28.49
C GLU A 145 14.83 -7.82 29.19
N VAL A 146 13.65 -7.26 28.92
CA VAL A 146 12.38 -7.75 29.50
C VAL A 146 12.08 -9.18 29.04
N ASN A 147 12.32 -9.51 27.77
CA ASN A 147 12.07 -10.85 27.25
C ASN A 147 13.06 -11.89 27.79
N TYR A 148 14.33 -11.51 28.01
CA TYR A 148 15.30 -12.35 28.72
C TYR A 148 14.89 -12.55 30.20
N ALA A 149 14.50 -11.48 30.89
CA ALA A 149 14.06 -11.56 32.29
C ALA A 149 12.79 -12.42 32.46
N ARG A 150 11.92 -12.44 31.45
CA ARG A 150 10.70 -13.27 31.41
C ARG A 150 10.95 -14.70 30.92
N GLY A 151 12.19 -15.04 30.54
CA GLY A 151 12.54 -16.37 30.00
C GLY A 151 11.91 -16.68 28.65
N ILE A 152 11.43 -15.66 27.93
CA ILE A 152 10.92 -15.77 26.56
C ILE A 152 12.09 -15.88 25.56
N LEU A 153 13.24 -15.29 25.91
CA LEU A 153 14.52 -15.41 25.21
C LEU A 153 15.59 -16.03 26.14
N PRO A 154 16.55 -16.80 25.62
CA PRO A 154 16.68 -17.18 24.21
C PRO A 154 15.64 -18.24 23.80
N ILE A 155 15.25 -18.23 22.52
CA ILE A 155 14.34 -19.26 21.97
C ILE A 155 15.07 -20.61 22.07
N PRO A 156 14.49 -21.62 22.75
CA PRO A 156 15.09 -22.95 22.81
C PRO A 156 15.28 -23.49 21.39
N SER A 157 16.50 -23.93 21.09
CA SER A 157 16.85 -24.62 19.84
C SER A 157 16.12 -25.95 19.69
#